data_AF-A0A931U168-F1
#
_entry.id   AF-A0A931U168-F1
#
_cell.length_a   1.000
_cell.length_b   1.000
_cell.length_c   1.000
_cell.angle_alpha   90.00
_cell.angle_beta   90.00
_cell.angle_gamma   90.00
#
_symmetry.space_group_name_H-M   'P 1'
#
loop_
_entity.id
_entity.type
_entity.pdbx_description
1 polymer ?
#
loop_
_entity_poly.entity_id
_entity_poly.type
_entity_poly.pdbx_seq_one_letter_code
_entity_poly.pdbx_strand_id
1 'polypeptide(L)'
;MDSDESAAVEPEAAARASTLRIARAWQAVGHVHQAVDGYSRLMARYPDSAEAAAAGRAILALAAAYERAGRFHLALDLYARLERRA
;
A
#
# COMPACT_ATOMS: atom_id res chain seq x y z
N MET A 1 26.14 27.70 11.55
CA MET A 1 27.06 27.38 10.45
C MET A 1 27.69 26.08 10.91
N ASP A 2 27.05 24.94 10.71
CA ASP A 2 26.56 24.45 9.42
C ASP A 2 25.09 24.00 9.44
N SER A 3 24.33 24.60 8.53
CA SER A 3 22.90 24.39 8.31
C SER A 3 22.71 23.49 7.10
N ASP A 4 23.25 22.28 7.11
CA ASP A 4 23.21 21.38 5.95
C ASP A 4 22.72 19.96 6.30
N GLU A 5 21.69 19.89 7.15
CA GLU A 5 20.93 18.66 7.41
C GLU A 5 19.56 18.72 6.70
N SER A 6 19.47 19.36 5.53
CA SER A 6 18.17 19.76 4.96
C SER A 6 17.88 19.41 3.49
N ALA A 7 18.64 18.54 2.81
CA ALA A 7 18.35 18.31 1.39
C ALA A 7 18.67 16.93 0.80
N ALA A 8 18.87 15.90 1.61
CA ALA A 8 18.72 14.54 1.09
C ALA A 8 17.22 14.27 0.99
N VAL A 9 16.67 14.13 -0.23
CA VAL A 9 15.43 13.36 -0.38
C VAL A 9 15.73 12.01 0.25
N GLU A 10 15.19 11.77 1.45
CA GLU A 10 15.43 10.55 2.21
C GLU A 10 15.25 9.37 1.24
N PRO A 11 16.30 8.57 0.97
CA PRO A 11 16.23 7.51 -0.03
C PRO A 11 15.06 6.55 0.26
N GLU A 12 14.69 6.44 1.53
CA GLU A 12 13.50 5.72 1.99
C GLU A 12 12.18 6.35 1.54
N ALA A 13 12.04 7.69 1.53
CA ALA A 13 10.85 8.37 1.03
C ALA A 13 10.66 8.13 -0.47
N ALA A 14 11.74 8.25 -1.25
CA ALA A 14 11.71 7.93 -2.68
C ALA A 14 11.38 6.45 -2.92
N ALA A 15 11.96 5.55 -2.12
CA ALA A 15 11.68 4.11 -2.18
C ALA A 15 10.21 3.80 -1.85
N ARG A 16 9.62 4.45 -0.84
CA ARG A 16 8.20 4.32 -0.50
C ARG A 16 7.29 4.76 -1.64
N ALA A 17 7.53 5.96 -2.17
CA ALA A 17 6.75 6.50 -3.28
C ALA A 17 6.83 5.60 -4.52
N SER A 18 8.03 5.10 -4.85
CA SER A 18 8.24 4.16 -5.96
C SER A 18 7.52 2.83 -5.73
N THR A 19 7.61 2.27 -4.52
CA THR A 19 6.91 1.03 -4.15
C THR A 19 5.40 1.19 -4.31
N LEU A 20 4.84 2.32 -3.86
CA LEU A 20 3.41 2.60 -3.99
C LEU A 20 2.99 2.67 -5.46
N ARG A 21 3.79 3.35 -6.28
CA ARG A 21 3.54 3.47 -7.72
C ARG A 21 3.60 2.11 -8.43
N ILE A 22 4.57 1.27 -8.10
CA ILE A 22 4.70 -0.09 -8.67
C ILE A 22 3.51 -0.96 -8.25
N ALA A 23 3.09 -0.91 -6.99
CA ALA A 23 1.92 -1.66 -6.53
C ALA A 23 0.64 -1.23 -7.27
N ARG A 24 0.45 0.07 -7.50
CA ARG A 24 -0.65 0.59 -8.32
C ARG A 24 -0.59 0.11 -9.76
N ALA A 25 0.61 0.07 -10.35
CA ALA A 25 0.80 -0.43 -11.70
C ALA A 25 0.40 -1.91 -11.80
N TRP A 26 0.84 -2.75 -10.84
CA TRP A 26 0.42 -4.15 -10.76
C TRP A 26 -1.09 -4.31 -10.63
N GLN A 27 -1.73 -3.50 -9.79
CA GLN A 27 -3.19 -3.50 -9.65
C GLN A 27 -3.88 -3.16 -10.98
N ALA A 28 -3.40 -2.15 -11.69
CA ALA A 28 -4.00 -1.69 -12.95
C ALA A 28 -3.96 -2.76 -14.05
N VAL A 29 -2.93 -3.61 -14.06
CA VAL A 29 -2.81 -4.72 -15.02
C VAL A 29 -3.40 -6.04 -14.51
N GLY A 30 -4.12 -6.03 -13.38
CA GLY A 30 -4.81 -7.20 -12.84
C GLY A 30 -3.94 -8.16 -12.03
N HIS A 31 -2.68 -7.83 -11.78
CA HIS A 31 -1.76 -8.58 -10.92
C HIS A 31 -1.99 -8.23 -9.45
N VAL A 32 -3.17 -8.63 -8.96
CA VAL A 32 -3.68 -8.23 -7.64
C VAL A 32 -2.81 -8.72 -6.49
N HIS A 33 -2.27 -9.94 -6.56
CA HIS A 33 -1.42 -10.48 -5.50
C HIS A 33 -0.17 -9.61 -5.27
N GLN A 34 0.55 -9.29 -6.36
CA GLN A 34 1.76 -8.45 -6.29
C GLN A 34 1.45 -7.03 -5.80
N ALA A 35 0.30 -6.47 -6.19
CA ALA A 35 -0.15 -5.18 -5.70
C ALA A 35 -0.38 -5.21 -4.19
N VAL A 36 -1.13 -6.21 -3.69
CA VAL A 36 -1.43 -6.38 -2.26
C VAL A 36 -0.16 -6.60 -1.45
N ASP A 37 0.81 -7.36 -1.95
CA ASP A 37 2.11 -7.53 -1.29
C ASP A 37 2.90 -6.21 -1.18
N GLY A 38 2.88 -5.40 -2.24
CA GLY A 38 3.52 -4.08 -2.25
C GLY A 38 2.87 -3.14 -1.23
N TYR A 39 1.55 -3.06 -1.23
CA TYR A 39 0.78 -2.28 -0.26
C TYR A 39 1.02 -2.76 1.17
N SER A 40 0.98 -4.07 1.41
CA SER A 40 1.18 -4.67 2.73
C SER A 40 2.58 -4.39 3.28
N ARG A 41 3.62 -4.38 2.44
CA ARG A 41 4.99 -4.04 2.86
C ARG A 41 5.15 -2.58 3.24
N LEU A 42 4.65 -1.66 2.41
CA LEU A 42 4.68 -0.22 2.69
C LEU A 42 4.14 0.10 4.07
N MET A 43 2.97 -0.47 4.30
CA MET A 43 2.14 -0.15 5.43
C MET A 43 2.67 -0.86 6.69
N ALA A 44 3.52 -1.92 6.55
CA ALA A 44 4.16 -2.63 7.67
C ALA A 44 5.44 -1.94 8.10
N ARG A 45 6.21 -1.45 7.13
CA ARG A 45 7.51 -0.85 7.36
C ARG A 45 7.42 0.63 7.70
N TYR A 46 6.37 1.30 7.24
CA TYR A 46 6.21 2.75 7.39
C TYR A 46 4.78 3.11 7.80
N PRO A 47 4.27 2.59 8.94
CA PRO A 47 2.87 2.68 9.34
C PRO A 47 2.34 4.13 9.37
N ASP A 48 3.19 5.09 9.76
CA ASP A 48 2.81 6.50 9.90
C ASP A 48 2.99 7.34 8.61
N SER A 49 3.34 6.69 7.50
CA SER A 49 3.56 7.39 6.22
C SER A 49 2.27 7.62 5.44
N ALA A 50 2.26 8.68 4.62
CA ALA A 50 1.17 8.94 3.70
C ALA A 50 1.00 7.79 2.67
N GLU A 51 2.09 7.15 2.26
CA GLU A 51 2.07 5.99 1.37
C GLU A 51 1.41 4.77 2.01
N ALA A 52 1.63 4.54 3.30
CA ALA A 52 0.94 3.49 4.05
C ALA A 52 -0.57 3.74 4.12
N ALA A 53 -0.98 4.97 4.42
CA ALA A 53 -2.40 5.34 4.40
C ALA A 53 -3.02 5.16 2.99
N ALA A 54 -2.28 5.52 1.94
CA ALA A 54 -2.71 5.30 0.56
C ALA A 54 -2.80 3.81 0.19
N ALA A 55 -1.86 2.99 0.67
CA ALA A 55 -1.86 1.54 0.49
C ALA A 55 -3.07 0.88 1.18
N GLY A 56 -3.39 1.29 2.41
CA GLY A 56 -4.58 0.81 3.12
C GLY A 56 -5.87 1.14 2.36
N ARG A 57 -6.01 2.37 1.86
CA ARG A 57 -7.16 2.75 1.01
C ARG A 57 -7.25 1.91 -0.27
N ALA A 58 -6.12 1.57 -0.89
CA ALA A 58 -6.10 0.74 -2.09
C ALA A 58 -6.55 -0.69 -1.81
N ILE A 59 -6.08 -1.30 -0.70
CA ILE A 59 -6.55 -2.63 -0.26
C ILE A 59 -8.04 -2.61 0.04
N LEU A 60 -8.54 -1.56 0.72
CA LEU A 60 -9.96 -1.41 1.03
C LEU A 60 -10.82 -1.32 -0.24
N ALA A 61 -10.39 -0.52 -1.22
CA ALA A 61 -11.09 -0.39 -2.49
C ALA A 61 -11.14 -1.71 -3.27
N LEU A 62 -10.07 -2.50 -3.21
CA LEU A 62 -10.00 -3.83 -3.83
C LEU A 62 -10.91 -4.83 -3.12
N ALA A 63 -10.95 -4.81 -1.78
CA ALA A 63 -11.86 -5.64 -0.99
C ALA A 63 -13.32 -5.37 -1.37
N ALA A 64 -13.71 -4.09 -1.40
CA ALA A 64 -15.05 -3.67 -1.81
C ALA A 64 -15.38 -4.05 -3.27
N ALA A 65 -14.39 -4.01 -4.17
CA ALA A 65 -14.58 -4.46 -5.55
C ALA A 65 -14.85 -5.97 -5.63
N TYR A 66 -14.13 -6.78 -4.85
CA TYR A 66 -14.38 -8.22 -4.78
C TYR A 66 -15.71 -8.55 -4.12
N GLU A 67 -16.11 -7.82 -3.09
CA GLU A 67 -17.42 -7.96 -2.46
C GLU A 67 -18.54 -7.71 -3.47
N ARG A 68 -18.50 -6.59 -4.20
CA ARG A 68 -19.49 -6.28 -5.26
C ARG A 68 -19.51 -7.31 -6.38
N ALA A 69 -18.40 -7.99 -6.63
CA ALA A 69 -18.30 -9.06 -7.63
C ALA A 69 -18.73 -10.45 -7.07
N GLY A 70 -19.22 -10.53 -5.82
CA GLY A 70 -19.61 -11.79 -5.18
C GLY A 70 -18.43 -12.68 -4.77
N ARG A 71 -17.18 -12.18 -4.86
CA ARG A 71 -15.96 -12.92 -4.50
C ARG A 71 -15.64 -12.73 -3.01
N PHE A 72 -16.58 -13.14 -2.15
CA PHE A 72 -16.55 -12.84 -0.72
C PHE A 72 -15.31 -13.36 0.01
N HIS A 73 -14.81 -14.55 -0.36
CA HIS A 73 -13.59 -15.12 0.23
C HIS A 73 -12.36 -14.22 0.04
N LEU A 74 -12.21 -13.58 -1.12
CA LEU A 74 -11.12 -12.64 -1.38
C LEU A 74 -11.33 -11.30 -0.69
N ALA A 75 -12.57 -10.81 -0.66
CA ALA A 75 -12.90 -9.59 0.06
C ALA A 75 -12.55 -9.73 1.55
N LEU A 76 -12.98 -10.82 2.19
CA LEU A 76 -12.69 -11.11 3.59
C LEU A 76 -11.20 -11.25 3.87
N ASP A 77 -10.43 -11.93 3.01
CA ASP A 77 -8.98 -12.01 3.17
C ASP A 77 -8.31 -10.62 3.16
N LEU A 78 -8.78 -9.71 2.29
CA LEU A 78 -8.27 -8.34 2.25
C LEU A 78 -8.72 -7.49 3.44
N TYR A 79 -9.98 -7.61 3.89
CA TYR A 79 -10.44 -6.94 5.12
C TYR A 79 -9.63 -7.41 6.34
N ALA A 80 -9.42 -8.71 6.49
CA ALA A 80 -8.61 -9.27 7.58
C ALA A 80 -7.15 -8.77 7.55
N ARG A 81 -6.58 -8.50 6.36
CA ARG A 81 -5.25 -7.86 6.26
C ARG A 81 -5.24 -6.44 6.82
N LEU A 82 -6.33 -5.67 6.67
CA LEU A 82 -6.44 -4.32 7.22
C LEU A 82 -6.66 -4.34 8.73
N GLU A 83 -7.43 -5.29 9.24
CA GLU A 83 -7.74 -5.42 10.68
C GLU A 83 -6.54 -5.84 11.51
N ARG A 84 -5.68 -6.75 10.98
CA ARG A 84 -4.43 -7.18 11.65
C ARG A 84 -3.41 -6.05 11.86
N ARG A 85 -3.75 -4.83 11.46
CA ARG A 85 -2.91 -3.64 11.36
C ARG A 85 -3.42 -2.47 12.20
N ALA A 86 -4.64 -2.56 12.73
CA ALA A 86 -5.23 -1.60 13.66
C ALA A 86 -4.87 -1.99 15.10
#